data_AF-A0AAU8N4D1-F1
#
_entry.id   AF-A0AAU8N4D1-F1
#
_cell.length_a   1.000
_cell.length_b   1.000
_cell.length_c   1.000
_cell.angle_alpha   90.00
_cell.angle_beta   90.00
_cell.angle_gamma   90.00
#
_symmetry.space_group_name_H-M   'P 1'
#
loop_
_entity.id
_entity.type
_entity.pdbx_description
1 polymer ?
#
loop_
_entity_poly.entity_id
_entity_poly.type
_entity_poly.pdbx_seq_one_letter_code
_entity_poly.pdbx_strand_id
1 'polypeptide(L)'
;MIGEVARRLGVATSTLRYYESEGLLAAVERTSGGRRQFSQRDVEACRVIECLKRSGLSIKEIKNFMDIAAEGDASLARRLELFRARKESVQREVAELERVVAVLDFKIWYYEQAAEAGAENLVRSLPLEQIPERHRPAQAYVAGADLNEPL
;
A
#
# COMPACT_ATOMS: atom_id res chain seq x y z
N MET A 1 5.41 -20.42 18.19
CA MET A 1 5.10 -19.62 19.43
C MET A 1 4.84 -18.15 19.10
N ILE A 2 4.15 -17.37 19.94
CA ILE A 2 3.81 -15.95 19.63
C ILE A 2 5.02 -15.08 19.21
N GLY A 3 6.16 -15.20 19.90
CA GLY A 3 7.37 -14.43 19.56
C GLY A 3 8.00 -14.82 18.22
N GLU A 4 7.88 -16.08 17.83
CA GLU A 4 8.35 -16.59 16.55
C GLU A 4 7.46 -16.09 15.40
N VAL A 5 6.14 -16.13 15.59
CA VAL A 5 5.18 -15.61 14.62
C VAL A 5 5.34 -14.09 14.45
N ALA A 6 5.48 -13.36 15.55
CA ALA A 6 5.76 -11.93 15.54
C ALA A 6 7.01 -11.61 14.71
N ARG A 7 8.09 -12.35 14.92
CA ARG A 7 9.34 -12.21 14.13
C ARG A 7 9.14 -12.55 12.65
N ARG A 8 8.43 -13.64 12.33
CA ARG A 8 8.15 -14.04 10.92
C ARG A 8 7.28 -13.05 10.17
N LEU A 9 6.43 -12.31 10.88
CA LEU A 9 5.54 -11.30 10.32
C LEU A 9 6.13 -9.88 10.38
N GLY A 10 7.25 -9.68 11.08
CA GLY A 10 7.85 -8.36 11.29
C GLY A 10 7.00 -7.43 12.17
N VAL A 11 6.19 -7.99 13.07
CA VAL A 11 5.31 -7.21 13.97
C VAL A 11 5.69 -7.42 15.42
N ALA A 12 5.27 -6.49 16.30
CA ALA A 12 5.44 -6.68 17.73
C ALA A 12 4.52 -7.79 18.25
N THR A 13 4.92 -8.48 19.32
CA THR A 13 4.03 -9.46 19.97
C THR A 13 2.76 -8.82 20.53
N SER A 14 2.79 -7.52 20.86
CA SER A 14 1.61 -6.73 21.25
C SER A 14 0.61 -6.61 20.10
N THR A 15 1.06 -6.52 18.85
CA THR A 15 0.20 -6.47 17.66
C THR A 15 -0.61 -7.76 17.51
N LEU A 16 0.03 -8.92 17.72
CA LEU A 16 -0.69 -10.21 17.67
C LEU A 16 -1.71 -10.36 18.80
N ARG A 17 -1.37 -9.86 20.01
CA ARG A 17 -2.32 -9.82 21.13
C ARG A 17 -3.49 -8.89 20.83
N TYR A 18 -3.22 -7.77 20.19
CA TYR A 18 -4.23 -6.81 19.77
C TYR A 18 -5.18 -7.42 18.73
N TYR A 19 -4.66 -8.16 17.74
CA TYR A 19 -5.51 -8.85 16.77
C TYR A 19 -6.41 -9.91 17.40
N GLU A 20 -5.88 -10.68 18.35
CA GLU A 20 -6.69 -11.61 19.13
C GLU A 20 -7.77 -10.88 19.96
N SER A 21 -7.43 -9.78 20.65
CA SER A 21 -8.41 -9.04 21.47
C SER A 21 -9.50 -8.35 20.64
N GLU A 22 -9.18 -7.91 19.42
CA GLU A 22 -10.16 -7.34 18.49
C GLU A 22 -11.04 -8.41 17.82
N GLY A 23 -10.73 -9.70 18.00
CA GLY A 23 -11.44 -10.82 17.40
C GLY A 23 -11.06 -11.08 15.93
N LEU A 24 -9.92 -10.56 15.48
CA LEU A 24 -9.41 -10.78 14.12
C LEU A 24 -8.82 -12.17 13.92
N LEU A 25 -8.42 -12.82 15.01
CA LEU A 25 -7.91 -14.18 15.00
C LEU A 25 -8.89 -15.07 15.75
N ALA A 26 -9.11 -16.28 15.23
CA ALA A 26 -9.79 -17.31 15.99
C ALA A 26 -9.05 -17.55 17.32
N ALA A 27 -9.75 -18.07 18.33
CA ALA A 27 -9.16 -18.33 19.64
C ALA A 27 -7.90 -19.19 19.48
N VAL A 28 -6.74 -18.57 19.72
CA VAL A 28 -5.44 -19.22 19.53
C VAL A 28 -5.29 -20.30 20.59
N GLU A 29 -4.94 -21.51 20.16
CA GLU A 29 -4.72 -22.63 21.07
C GLU A 29 -3.67 -22.28 22.14
N ARG A 30 -3.78 -22.93 23.29
CA ARG A 30 -2.82 -22.76 24.38
C ARG A 30 -2.15 -24.08 24.69
N THR A 31 -0.83 -24.04 24.80
CA THR A 31 -0.04 -25.14 25.34
C THR A 31 -0.42 -25.44 26.79
N SER A 32 -0.06 -26.62 27.29
CA SER A 32 -0.24 -27.02 28.70
C SER A 32 0.37 -26.01 29.70
N GLY A 33 1.40 -25.27 29.31
CA GLY A 33 1.99 -24.18 30.10
C GLY A 33 1.33 -22.80 29.92
N GLY A 34 0.12 -22.74 29.35
CA GLY A 34 -0.66 -21.51 29.19
C GLY A 34 -0.18 -20.54 28.09
N ARG A 35 0.82 -20.95 27.29
CA ARG A 35 1.38 -20.12 26.21
C ARG A 35 0.60 -20.30 24.91
N ARG A 36 0.38 -19.19 24.17
CA ARG A 36 -0.28 -19.18 22.86
C ARG A 36 0.50 -19.97 21.81
N GLN A 37 -0.19 -20.87 21.13
CA GLN A 37 0.29 -21.72 20.07
C GLN A 37 -0.46 -21.36 18.79
N PHE A 38 0.26 -20.74 17.86
CA PHE A 38 -0.28 -20.36 16.55
C PHE A 38 -0.06 -21.51 15.58
N SER A 39 -1.13 -21.92 14.92
CA SER A 39 -1.10 -22.85 13.79
C SER A 39 -0.58 -22.14 12.53
N GLN A 40 -0.27 -22.93 11.50
CA GLN A 40 0.10 -22.39 10.20
C GLN A 40 -1.05 -21.56 9.57
N ARG A 41 -2.31 -21.95 9.81
CA ARG A 41 -3.49 -21.19 9.37
C ARG A 41 -3.58 -19.82 10.04
N ASP A 42 -3.26 -19.73 11.33
CA ASP A 42 -3.26 -18.45 12.05
C ASP A 42 -2.18 -17.50 11.50
N VAL A 43 -1.02 -18.04 11.13
CA VAL A 43 0.05 -17.27 10.49
C VAL A 43 -0.39 -16.75 9.12
N GLU A 44 -1.09 -17.56 8.33
CA GLU A 44 -1.64 -17.15 7.03
C GLU A 44 -2.71 -16.07 7.19
N ALA A 45 -3.63 -16.22 8.15
CA ALA A 45 -4.62 -15.20 8.47
C ALA A 45 -3.95 -13.87 8.88
N CYS A 46 -2.91 -13.92 9.72
CA CYS A 46 -2.15 -12.73 10.09
C CYS A 46 -1.51 -12.04 8.87
N ARG A 47 -0.97 -12.80 7.91
CA ARG A 47 -0.40 -12.22 6.67
C ARG A 47 -1.47 -11.51 5.84
N VAL A 48 -2.66 -12.08 5.76
CA VAL A 48 -3.80 -11.47 5.06
C VAL A 48 -4.23 -10.18 5.78
N ILE A 49 -4.36 -10.20 7.11
CA ILE A 49 -4.67 -9.02 7.93
C ILE A 49 -3.66 -7.89 7.67
N GLU A 50 -2.36 -8.20 7.72
CA GLU A 50 -1.32 -7.21 7.43
C GLU A 50 -1.38 -6.68 6.00
N CYS A 51 -1.65 -7.54 5.03
CA CYS A 51 -1.83 -7.13 3.64
C CYS A 51 -3.01 -6.17 3.47
N LEU A 52 -4.17 -6.50 4.04
CA LEU A 52 -5.37 -5.66 3.98
C LEU A 52 -5.15 -4.33 4.71
N LYS A 53 -4.49 -4.35 5.86
CA LYS A 53 -4.13 -3.14 6.61
C LYS A 53 -3.19 -2.24 5.82
N ARG A 54 -2.11 -2.79 5.25
CA ARG A 54 -1.18 -2.06 4.38
C ARG A 54 -1.83 -1.56 3.11
N SER A 55 -2.84 -2.28 2.64
CA SER A 55 -3.63 -1.82 1.51
C SER A 55 -4.43 -0.58 1.89
N GLY A 56 -4.75 -0.31 3.16
CA GLY A 56 -5.49 0.89 3.58
C GLY A 56 -6.81 0.61 4.30
N LEU A 57 -7.17 -0.66 4.52
CA LEU A 57 -8.35 -1.00 5.31
C LEU A 57 -8.14 -0.70 6.79
N SER A 58 -9.18 -0.20 7.43
CA SER A 58 -9.27 -0.08 8.88
C SER A 58 -9.41 -1.44 9.56
N ILE A 59 -9.04 -1.52 10.84
CA ILE A 59 -9.23 -2.73 11.66
C ILE A 59 -10.69 -3.18 11.67
N LYS A 60 -11.65 -2.24 11.65
CA LYS A 60 -13.09 -2.54 11.60
C LYS A 60 -13.49 -3.24 10.30
N GLU A 61 -12.99 -2.78 9.16
CA GLU A 61 -13.26 -3.41 7.85
C GLU A 61 -12.61 -4.79 7.75
N ILE A 62 -11.39 -4.95 8.28
CA ILE A 62 -10.72 -6.24 8.32
C ILE A 62 -11.49 -7.22 9.21
N LYS A 63 -12.02 -6.76 10.35
CA LYS A 63 -12.86 -7.59 11.22
C LYS A 63 -14.10 -8.09 10.49
N ASN A 64 -14.80 -7.20 9.78
CA ASN A 64 -15.94 -7.60 8.96
C ASN A 64 -15.55 -8.65 7.89
N PHE A 65 -14.37 -8.52 7.27
CA PHE A 65 -13.85 -9.57 6.39
C PHE A 65 -13.61 -10.90 7.12
N MET A 66 -13.04 -10.87 8.33
CA MET A 66 -12.82 -12.09 9.12
C MET A 66 -14.14 -12.77 9.50
N ASP A 67 -15.17 -11.99 9.84
CA ASP A 67 -16.51 -12.50 10.14
C ASP A 67 -17.14 -13.16 8.89
N ILE A 68 -17.01 -12.53 7.72
CA ILE A 68 -17.44 -13.11 6.43
C ILE A 68 -16.66 -14.40 6.14
N ALA A 69 -15.34 -14.43 6.41
CA ALA A 69 -14.53 -15.62 6.19
C ALA A 69 -14.92 -16.78 7.11
N ALA A 70 -15.41 -16.51 8.31
CA ALA A 70 -15.90 -17.51 9.25
C ALA A 70 -17.18 -18.23 8.77
N GLU A 71 -17.96 -17.64 7.86
CA GLU A 71 -19.12 -18.28 7.21
C GLU A 71 -18.75 -19.47 6.30
N GLY A 72 -17.45 -19.71 6.06
CA GLY A 72 -16.98 -20.82 5.24
C GLY A 72 -17.36 -20.65 3.76
N ASP A 73 -17.53 -21.75 3.04
CA ASP A 73 -17.64 -21.72 1.57
C ASP A 73 -18.83 -20.90 1.04
N ALA A 74 -19.87 -20.70 1.84
CA ALA A 74 -21.02 -19.86 1.51
C ALA A 74 -20.63 -18.39 1.21
N SER A 75 -19.50 -17.92 1.74
CA SER A 75 -19.06 -16.53 1.58
C SER A 75 -17.97 -16.31 0.53
N LEU A 76 -17.58 -17.33 -0.24
CA LEU A 76 -16.48 -17.23 -1.21
C LEU A 76 -16.68 -16.08 -2.22
N ALA A 77 -17.89 -15.90 -2.73
CA ALA A 77 -18.21 -14.82 -3.66
C ALA A 77 -17.99 -13.42 -3.03
N ARG A 78 -18.51 -13.21 -1.81
CA ARG A 78 -18.37 -11.95 -1.07
C ARG A 78 -16.90 -11.64 -0.75
N ARG A 79 -16.13 -12.67 -0.37
CA ARG A 79 -14.68 -12.53 -0.13
C ARG A 79 -13.93 -12.14 -1.39
N LEU A 80 -14.24 -12.78 -2.53
CA LEU A 80 -13.62 -12.47 -3.80
C LEU A 80 -13.91 -11.02 -4.25
N GLU A 81 -15.15 -10.58 -4.12
CA GLU A 81 -15.55 -9.20 -4.46
C GLU A 81 -14.80 -8.17 -3.62
N LEU A 82 -14.65 -8.40 -2.31
CA LEU A 82 -13.88 -7.52 -1.43
C LEU A 82 -12.42 -7.37 -1.91
N PHE A 83 -11.76 -8.47 -2.26
CA PHE A 83 -10.39 -8.41 -2.76
C PHE A 83 -10.28 -7.73 -4.13
N ARG A 84 -11.26 -7.93 -5.02
CA ARG A 84 -11.31 -7.22 -6.32
C ARG A 84 -11.46 -5.71 -6.13
N ALA A 85 -12.43 -5.30 -5.32
CA ALA A 85 -12.67 -3.89 -5.04
C ALA A 85 -11.44 -3.24 -4.37
N ARG A 86 -10.80 -3.95 -3.42
CA ARG A 86 -9.61 -3.38 -2.78
C ARG A 86 -8.42 -3.30 -3.75
N LYS A 87 -8.21 -4.32 -4.58
CA LYS A 87 -7.18 -4.29 -5.63
C LYS A 87 -7.36 -3.08 -6.54
N GLU A 88 -8.58 -2.82 -7.00
CA GLU A 88 -8.87 -1.65 -7.85
C GLU A 88 -8.56 -0.32 -7.15
N SER A 89 -8.92 -0.17 -5.88
CA SER A 89 -8.54 1.01 -5.08
C SER A 89 -7.03 1.19 -5.01
N VAL A 90 -6.28 0.14 -4.67
CA VAL A 90 -4.82 0.19 -4.58
C VAL A 90 -4.20 0.51 -5.93
N GLN A 91 -4.71 -0.04 -7.03
CA GLN A 91 -4.20 0.28 -8.38
C GLN A 91 -4.41 1.75 -8.74
N ARG A 92 -5.53 2.36 -8.35
CA ARG A 92 -5.75 3.80 -8.53
C ARG A 92 -4.79 4.63 -7.69
N GLU A 93 -4.56 4.25 -6.43
CA GLU A 93 -3.58 4.91 -5.55
C GLU A 93 -2.15 4.80 -6.10
N VAL A 94 -1.77 3.64 -6.65
CA VAL A 94 -0.47 3.44 -7.31
C VAL A 94 -0.34 4.36 -8.52
N ALA A 95 -1.33 4.41 -9.41
CA ALA A 95 -1.30 5.28 -10.58
C ALA A 95 -1.16 6.76 -10.19
N GLU A 96 -1.80 7.17 -9.09
CA GLU A 96 -1.64 8.54 -8.58
C GLU A 96 -0.24 8.80 -8.02
N LEU A 97 0.31 7.87 -7.25
CA LEU A 97 1.68 7.98 -6.76
C LEU A 97 2.72 7.96 -7.90
N GLU A 98 2.48 7.22 -8.98
CA GLU A 98 3.33 7.24 -10.17
C GLU A 98 3.33 8.62 -10.85
N ARG A 99 2.20 9.34 -10.87
CA ARG A 99 2.15 10.74 -11.32
C ARG A 99 2.96 11.66 -10.41
N VAL A 100 2.86 11.48 -9.09
CA VAL A 100 3.67 12.23 -8.12
C VAL A 100 5.15 11.99 -8.37
N VAL A 101 5.56 10.73 -8.58
CA VAL A 101 6.95 10.37 -8.92
C VAL A 101 7.39 11.06 -10.21
N ALA A 102 6.57 11.07 -11.26
CA ALA A 102 6.91 11.75 -12.51
C ALA A 102 7.19 13.25 -12.33
N VAL A 103 6.41 13.94 -11.48
CA VAL A 103 6.65 15.36 -11.13
C VAL A 103 7.93 15.54 -10.33
N LEU A 104 8.19 14.65 -9.36
CA LEU A 104 9.43 14.66 -8.60
C LEU A 104 10.66 14.45 -9.49
N ASP A 105 10.61 13.45 -10.39
CA ASP A 105 11.68 13.15 -11.33
C ASP A 105 11.95 14.33 -12.29
N PHE A 106 10.90 14.99 -12.77
CA PHE A 106 11.04 16.21 -13.56
C PHE A 106 11.71 17.34 -12.76
N LYS A 107 11.32 17.53 -11.49
CA LYS A 107 11.91 18.57 -10.64
C LYS A 107 13.36 18.27 -10.27
N ILE A 108 13.70 17.00 -10.05
CA ILE A 108 15.10 16.57 -9.87
C ILE A 108 15.91 16.96 -11.11
N TRP A 109 15.50 16.52 -12.30
CA TRP A 109 16.16 16.88 -13.56
C TRP A 109 16.27 18.41 -13.74
N TYR A 110 15.19 19.14 -13.51
CA TYR A 110 15.15 20.60 -13.64
C TYR A 110 16.20 21.28 -12.75
N TYR A 111 16.30 20.87 -11.48
CA TYR A 111 17.25 21.47 -10.54
C TYR A 111 18.69 21.00 -10.77
N GLU A 112 18.91 19.79 -11.28
CA GLU A 112 20.22 19.35 -11.76
C GLU A 112 20.70 20.25 -12.90
N GLN A 113 19.86 20.50 -13.91
CA GLN A 113 20.21 21.42 -14.99
C GLN A 113 20.43 22.86 -14.51
N ALA A 114 19.65 23.32 -13.54
CA ALA A 114 19.76 24.69 -13.03
C ALA A 114 21.06 24.87 -12.22
N ALA A 115 21.45 23.85 -11.47
CA ALA A 115 22.71 23.82 -10.74
C ALA A 115 23.91 23.81 -11.70
N GLU A 116 23.87 23.00 -12.76
CA GLU A 116 24.92 22.97 -13.80
C GLU A 116 25.03 24.30 -14.55
N ALA A 117 23.90 24.93 -14.88
CA ALA A 117 23.87 26.21 -15.59
C ALA A 117 24.19 27.41 -14.67
N GLY A 118 24.20 27.21 -13.35
CA GLY A 118 24.39 28.26 -12.35
C GLY A 118 23.25 29.30 -12.27
N ALA A 119 22.14 29.08 -12.98
CA ALA A 119 21.01 30.00 -13.01
C ALA A 119 19.70 29.30 -13.40
N GLU A 120 18.68 29.41 -12.54
CA GLU A 120 17.39 28.76 -12.74
C GLU A 120 16.60 29.32 -13.94
N ASN A 121 16.74 30.62 -14.23
CA ASN A 121 16.04 31.27 -15.33
C ASN A 121 16.38 30.66 -16.69
N LEU A 122 17.59 30.15 -16.89
CA LEU A 122 18.02 29.49 -18.12
C LEU A 122 17.22 28.22 -18.37
N VAL A 123 17.01 27.41 -17.32
CA VAL A 123 16.22 26.18 -17.40
C VAL A 123 14.73 26.49 -17.54
N ARG A 124 14.24 27.51 -16.83
CA ARG A 124 12.84 27.96 -16.94
C ARG A 124 12.45 28.41 -18.36
N SER A 125 13.41 28.93 -19.12
CA SER A 125 13.22 29.36 -20.50
C SER A 125 13.48 28.27 -21.56
N LEU A 126 13.79 27.03 -21.16
CA LEU A 126 14.05 25.98 -22.13
C LEU A 126 12.82 25.68 -22.98
N PRO A 127 12.97 25.55 -24.31
CA PRO A 127 11.90 25.06 -25.15
C PRO A 127 11.61 23.59 -24.83
N LEU A 128 10.36 23.16 -25.00
CA LEU A 128 9.89 21.79 -24.70
C LEU A 128 10.73 20.70 -25.39
N GLU A 129 11.25 21.00 -26.58
CA GLU A 129 12.12 20.12 -27.38
C GLU A 129 13.42 19.76 -26.66
N GLN A 130 13.93 20.68 -25.82
CA GLN A 130 15.14 20.48 -25.01
C GLN A 130 14.85 19.77 -23.67
N ILE A 131 13.57 19.59 -23.32
CA ILE A 131 13.16 18.80 -22.17
C ILE A 131 13.05 17.33 -22.61
N PRO A 132 13.71 16.38 -21.90
CA PRO A 132 13.61 14.95 -22.21
C PRO A 132 12.16 14.48 -22.26
N GLU A 133 11.82 13.64 -23.25
CA GLU A 133 10.44 13.17 -23.50
C GLU A 133 9.72 12.66 -22.27
N ARG A 134 10.42 11.87 -21.44
CA ARG A 134 9.91 11.31 -20.18
C ARG A 134 9.42 12.36 -19.18
N HIS A 135 9.91 13.60 -19.25
CA HIS A 135 9.55 14.68 -18.33
C HIS A 135 8.52 15.67 -18.91
N ARG A 136 8.25 15.61 -20.22
CA ARG A 136 7.30 16.53 -20.88
C ARG A 136 5.88 16.47 -20.29
N PRO A 137 5.30 15.28 -19.99
CA PRO A 137 3.97 15.22 -19.34
C PRO A 137 3.96 15.92 -17.97
N ALA A 138 4.99 15.67 -17.15
CA ALA A 138 5.12 16.28 -15.83
C ALA A 138 5.35 17.80 -15.91
N GLN A 139 6.09 18.26 -16.93
CA GLN A 139 6.27 19.69 -17.18
C GLN A 139 4.95 20.36 -17.58
N ALA A 140 4.18 19.75 -18.48
CA ALA A 140 2.89 20.26 -18.91
C ALA A 140 1.92 20.40 -17.72
N TYR A 141 1.89 19.39 -16.85
CA TYR A 141 1.11 19.46 -15.61
C TYR A 141 1.51 20.63 -14.70
N VAL A 142 2.82 20.79 -14.44
CA VAL A 142 3.33 21.88 -13.61
C VAL A 142 3.05 23.25 -14.24
N ALA A 143 2.94 23.32 -15.57
CA ALA A 143 2.55 24.51 -16.31
C ALA A 143 1.03 24.78 -16.32
N GLY A 144 0.22 23.91 -15.70
CA GLY A 144 -1.22 24.07 -15.52
C GLY A 144 -2.11 23.21 -16.44
N ALA A 145 -1.54 22.27 -17.20
CA ALA A 145 -2.32 21.26 -17.93
C ALA A 145 -2.82 20.15 -16.99
N ASP A 146 -3.84 19.39 -17.39
CA ASP A 146 -4.28 18.20 -16.65
C ASP A 146 -3.31 17.03 -16.91
N LEU A 147 -2.89 16.30 -15.86
CA LEU A 147 -2.07 15.07 -15.98
C LEU A 147 -2.77 13.94 -16.75
N ASN A 148 -4.08 14.07 -16.96
CA ASN A 148 -4.91 13.06 -17.63
C ASN A 148 -5.15 13.34 -19.12
N GLU A 149 -4.65 14.46 -19.66
CA GLU A 149 -4.70 14.69 -21.10
C GLU A 149 -3.50 13.99 -21.78
N PRO A 150 -3.74 13.15 -22.81
CA PRO A 150 -2.64 12.68 -23.64
C PRO A 150 -1.99 13.88 -24.36
N LEU A 151 -0.66 13.86 -24.45
CA LEU A 151 0.12 14.78 -25.27
C LEU A 151 -0.23 14.64 -26.76
#